data_AF-A0A7C0UUM2-F1
#
_entry.id   AF-A0A7C0UUM2-F1
#
_cell.length_a   1.000
_cell.length_b   1.000
_cell.length_c   1.000
_cell.angle_alpha   90.00
_cell.angle_beta   90.00
_cell.angle_gamma   90.00
#
_symmetry.space_group_name_H-M   'P 1'
#
loop_
_entity.id
_entity.type
_entity.pdbx_description
1 polymer ?
#
loop_
_entity_poly.entity_id
_entity_poly.type
_entity_poly.pdbx_seq_one_letter_code
_entity_poly.pdbx_strand_id
1 'polypeptide(L)'
;MEPVLFGFGLHTVVRGKWIKRLTLYLFARFVETPLLKITFWATQSESPFSRSKLLKTLAKATVARLMSKLDTGVPTPLERALEIVEMQDGPIAVGPCRCRSAHRACSHPLETDIVIRHGTQAFKRAFPKDYRIISKEEAKAILQTCRRERMFHMVFVHCPAHDLEEYVVCNCCTDGCVPYLANRFFGQDGFSLIKGEYEAYVERDVCRLCGECVDACPWDARRIANGRLYINADSCMGCGLCKIVCPTGAARIKRVRTIDWAALAG
;
A
#
# COMPACT_ATOMS: atom_id res chain seq x y z
N MET A 1 -43.74 0.88 17.47
CA MET A 1 -44.09 0.44 16.10
C MET A 1 -43.41 1.40 15.14
N GLU A 2 -42.62 0.83 14.21
CA GLU A 2 -41.77 1.42 13.16
C GLU A 2 -42.43 2.49 12.24
N PRO A 3 -41.71 3.12 11.28
CA PRO A 3 -40.24 3.22 11.09
C PRO A 3 -39.73 4.67 10.92
N VAL A 4 -38.45 4.89 11.21
CA VAL A 4 -37.72 6.14 10.94
C VAL A 4 -37.18 6.10 9.51
N LEU A 5 -37.66 7.03 8.68
CA LEU A 5 -37.31 7.18 7.26
C LEU A 5 -35.84 7.56 7.07
N PHE A 6 -35.12 6.72 6.32
CA PHE A 6 -33.88 7.03 5.64
C PHE A 6 -34.08 8.26 4.73
N GLY A 7 -33.31 9.31 4.97
CA GLY A 7 -33.27 10.51 4.15
C GLY A 7 -31.87 11.12 4.14
N PHE A 8 -30.87 10.35 3.71
CA PHE A 8 -29.57 10.93 3.36
C PHE A 8 -29.73 11.69 2.04
N GLY A 9 -29.55 13.02 2.11
CA GLY A 9 -29.55 13.90 0.97
C GLY A 9 -28.48 13.52 -0.05
N LEU A 10 -28.87 12.72 -1.05
CA LEU A 10 -28.35 12.87 -2.39
C LEU A 10 -28.66 14.30 -2.84
N HIS A 11 -27.71 14.92 -3.56
CA HIS A 11 -27.88 16.16 -4.36
C HIS A 11 -27.36 17.51 -3.83
N THR A 12 -26.19 17.60 -3.17
CA THR A 12 -25.49 18.90 -3.07
C THR A 12 -23.94 18.83 -3.15
N VAL A 13 -23.36 18.01 -4.03
CA VAL A 13 -21.94 18.21 -4.45
C VAL A 13 -21.74 17.86 -5.93
N VAL A 14 -22.39 18.63 -6.81
CA VAL A 14 -22.37 18.41 -8.27
C VAL A 14 -22.03 19.72 -8.99
N ARG A 15 -20.74 20.08 -9.06
CA ARG A 15 -20.27 21.06 -10.07
C ARG A 15 -18.78 21.01 -10.47
N GLY A 16 -17.94 20.20 -9.84
CA GLY A 16 -16.49 20.12 -10.15
C GLY A 16 -15.95 18.75 -10.64
N LYS A 17 -16.79 17.71 -10.74
CA LYS A 17 -16.32 16.30 -10.87
C LYS A 17 -15.70 15.95 -12.22
N TRP A 18 -16.02 16.64 -13.32
CA TRP A 18 -15.56 16.22 -14.65
C TRP A 18 -14.08 16.53 -14.90
N ILE A 19 -13.57 17.70 -14.46
CA ILE A 19 -12.17 18.11 -14.60
C ILE A 19 -11.31 17.21 -13.71
N LYS A 20 -11.69 17.02 -12.44
CA LYS A 20 -10.99 16.09 -11.53
C LYS A 20 -10.89 14.68 -12.14
N ARG A 21 -12.00 14.15 -12.67
CA ARG A 21 -12.03 12.83 -13.35
C ARG A 21 -11.18 12.79 -14.62
N LEU A 22 -11.20 13.85 -15.43
CA LEU A 22 -10.39 13.95 -16.65
C LEU A 22 -8.91 14.05 -16.32
N THR A 23 -8.53 14.84 -15.32
CA THR A 23 -7.14 14.97 -14.85
C THR A 23 -6.62 13.65 -14.30
N LEU A 24 -7.41 12.93 -13.49
CA LEU A 24 -7.06 11.59 -13.01
C LEU A 24 -6.89 10.59 -14.16
N TYR A 25 -7.80 10.61 -15.13
CA TYR A 25 -7.70 9.78 -16.33
C TYR A 25 -6.40 10.07 -17.11
N LEU A 26 -6.09 11.35 -17.36
CA LEU A 26 -4.87 11.75 -18.07
C LEU A 26 -3.60 11.39 -17.28
N PHE A 27 -3.61 11.59 -15.96
CA PHE A 27 -2.50 11.23 -15.09
C PHE A 27 -2.23 9.72 -15.12
N ALA A 28 -3.26 8.91 -14.82
CA ALA A 28 -3.12 7.46 -14.78
C ALA A 28 -2.67 6.90 -16.16
N ARG A 29 -3.19 7.47 -17.25
CA ARG A 29 -2.91 6.99 -18.60
C ARG A 29 -1.55 7.41 -19.16
N PHE A 30 -1.08 8.63 -18.87
CA PHE A 30 0.08 9.21 -19.55
C PHE A 30 1.23 9.61 -18.62
N VAL A 31 0.99 9.79 -17.32
CA VAL A 31 1.98 10.37 -16.38
C VAL A 31 2.45 9.34 -15.35
N GLU A 32 1.54 8.54 -14.81
CA GLU A 32 1.80 7.63 -13.70
C GLU A 32 2.91 6.63 -14.03
N THR A 33 2.77 5.83 -15.08
CA THR A 33 3.75 4.78 -15.41
C THR A 33 5.15 5.33 -15.73
N PRO A 34 5.31 6.41 -16.55
CA PRO A 34 6.61 7.07 -16.71
C PRO A 34 7.20 7.58 -15.39
N LEU A 35 6.39 8.20 -14.53
CA LEU A 35 6.83 8.72 -13.24
C LEU A 35 7.29 7.59 -12.31
N LEU A 36 6.54 6.48 -12.25
CA LEU A 36 6.92 5.29 -11.48
C LEU A 36 8.24 4.70 -11.98
N LYS A 37 8.44 4.63 -13.31
CA LYS A 37 9.68 4.13 -13.90
C LYS A 37 10.89 5.00 -13.56
N ILE A 38 10.75 6.32 -13.68
CA ILE A 38 11.80 7.29 -13.34
C ILE A 38 12.11 7.22 -11.84
N THR A 39 11.08 7.19 -11.00
CA THR A 39 11.23 7.12 -9.54
C THR A 39 11.94 5.82 -9.13
N PHE A 40 11.52 4.68 -9.71
CA PHE A 40 12.20 3.41 -9.50
C PHE A 40 13.70 3.53 -9.82
N TRP A 41 14.06 3.99 -11.02
CA TRP A 41 15.44 4.16 -11.44
C TRP A 41 16.23 5.09 -10.51
N ALA A 42 15.65 6.22 -10.10
CA ALA A 42 16.29 7.18 -9.19
C ALA A 42 16.57 6.57 -7.80
N THR A 43 15.73 5.66 -7.33
CA THR A 43 15.92 4.98 -6.02
C THR A 43 16.94 3.84 -6.06
N GLN A 44 17.36 3.37 -7.25
CA GLN A 44 18.34 2.29 -7.36
C GLN A 44 19.76 2.76 -6.99
N SER A 45 20.52 1.94 -6.27
CA SER A 45 21.88 2.23 -5.77
C SER A 45 22.91 2.57 -6.86
N GLU A 46 22.66 2.15 -8.08
CA GLU A 46 23.53 2.38 -9.23
C GLU A 46 23.29 3.74 -9.91
N SER A 47 22.17 4.40 -9.64
CA SER A 47 21.85 5.70 -10.24
C SER A 47 22.82 6.79 -9.78
N PRO A 48 23.31 7.67 -10.69
CA PRO A 48 24.09 8.85 -10.30
C PRO A 48 23.35 9.73 -9.28
N PHE A 49 22.03 9.78 -9.36
CA PHE A 49 21.17 10.47 -8.41
C PHE A 49 21.25 9.86 -7.01
N SER A 50 21.22 8.52 -6.91
CA SER A 50 21.29 7.82 -5.62
C SER A 50 22.67 7.87 -4.97
N ARG A 51 23.72 8.28 -5.69
CA ARG A 51 25.06 8.46 -5.15
C ARG A 51 25.32 9.89 -4.63
N SER A 52 24.61 10.89 -5.15
CA SER A 52 24.78 12.29 -4.75
C SER A 52 23.94 12.67 -3.54
N LYS A 53 24.58 12.96 -2.40
CA LYS A 53 23.90 13.47 -1.20
C LYS A 53 23.16 14.79 -1.46
N LEU A 54 23.75 15.69 -2.26
CA LEU A 54 23.17 16.98 -2.59
C LEU A 54 21.86 16.83 -3.37
N LEU A 55 21.86 16.00 -4.42
CA LEU A 55 20.66 15.78 -5.24
C LEU A 55 19.53 15.13 -4.42
N LYS A 56 19.86 14.20 -3.52
CA LYS A 56 18.88 13.62 -2.59
C LYS A 56 18.25 14.67 -1.68
N THR A 57 19.07 15.55 -1.07
CA THR A 57 18.57 16.60 -0.18
C THR A 57 17.66 17.57 -0.93
N LEU A 58 18.05 18.00 -2.13
CA LEU A 58 17.24 18.91 -2.97
C LEU A 58 15.92 18.26 -3.39
N ALA A 59 15.94 16.99 -3.80
CA ALA A 59 14.73 16.25 -4.16
C ALA A 59 13.83 15.98 -2.95
N LYS A 60 14.40 15.68 -1.77
CA LYS A 60 13.63 15.55 -0.53
C LYS A 60 12.92 16.86 -0.18
N ALA A 61 13.62 17.99 -0.31
CA ALA A 61 13.08 19.31 0.03
C ALA A 61 11.94 19.77 -0.90
N THR A 62 11.98 19.40 -2.19
CA THR A 62 11.07 19.92 -3.21
C THR A 62 10.03 18.91 -3.67
N VAL A 63 10.45 17.76 -4.19
CA VAL A 63 9.59 16.77 -4.85
C VAL A 63 8.95 15.83 -3.84
N ALA A 64 9.75 15.31 -2.90
CA ALA A 64 9.26 14.32 -1.95
C ALA A 64 8.19 14.95 -1.02
N ARG A 65 8.45 16.17 -0.51
CA ARG A 65 7.49 16.94 0.32
C ARG A 65 6.17 17.27 -0.40
N LEU A 66 6.19 17.39 -1.73
CA LEU A 66 4.98 17.58 -2.52
C LEU A 66 4.23 16.25 -2.69
N MET A 67 4.94 15.18 -3.04
CA MET A 67 4.37 13.85 -3.27
C MET A 67 3.84 13.19 -1.99
N SER A 68 4.46 13.45 -0.83
CA SER A 68 3.99 12.92 0.47
C SER A 68 2.61 13.43 0.88
N LYS A 69 2.16 14.54 0.29
CA LYS A 69 0.80 15.07 0.46
C LYS A 69 -0.21 14.50 -0.54
N LEU A 70 0.24 13.77 -1.55
CA LEU A 70 -0.56 13.39 -2.72
C LEU A 70 -0.94 11.90 -2.74
N ASP A 71 -0.13 11.04 -2.11
CA ASP A 71 -0.41 9.60 -2.01
C ASP A 71 -0.02 9.08 -0.62
N THR A 72 -0.95 8.42 0.06
CA THR A 72 -0.67 7.76 1.34
C THR A 72 -1.09 6.30 1.29
N GLY A 73 -0.12 5.41 1.50
CA GLY A 73 -0.35 3.97 1.63
C GLY A 73 -0.32 3.55 3.10
N VAL A 74 -1.21 2.64 3.47
CA VAL A 74 -1.26 2.01 4.79
C VAL A 74 -0.83 0.55 4.69
N PRO A 75 0.34 0.16 5.24
CA PRO A 75 0.71 -1.24 5.33
C PRO A 75 -0.32 -2.02 6.15
N THR A 76 -0.85 -3.07 5.54
CA THR A 76 -2.03 -3.79 6.00
C THR A 76 -1.71 -5.29 6.05
N PRO A 77 -1.89 -5.97 7.18
CA PRO A 77 -1.67 -7.42 7.25
C PRO A 77 -2.76 -8.18 6.50
N LEU A 78 -2.50 -9.45 6.17
CA LEU A 78 -3.41 -10.29 5.38
C LEU A 78 -4.82 -10.34 6.00
N GLU A 79 -4.92 -10.54 7.31
CA GLU A 79 -6.20 -10.67 8.00
C GLU A 79 -7.06 -9.41 7.79
N ARG A 80 -6.44 -8.23 7.87
CA ARG A 80 -7.13 -6.97 7.64
C ARG A 80 -7.49 -6.75 6.17
N ALA A 81 -6.61 -7.14 5.25
CA ALA A 81 -6.91 -7.04 3.81
C ALA A 81 -8.09 -7.95 3.41
N LEU A 82 -8.18 -9.15 4.00
CA LEU A 82 -9.31 -10.06 3.82
C LEU A 82 -10.61 -9.46 4.39
N GLU A 83 -10.57 -8.85 5.57
CA GLU A 83 -11.72 -8.12 6.13
C GLU A 83 -12.18 -6.98 5.20
N ILE A 84 -11.25 -6.21 4.62
CA ILE A 84 -11.59 -5.10 3.70
C ILE A 84 -12.32 -5.63 2.45
N VAL A 85 -11.82 -6.71 1.86
CA VAL A 85 -12.50 -7.36 0.71
C VAL A 85 -13.86 -7.92 1.12
N GLU A 86 -13.97 -8.47 2.33
CA GLU A 86 -15.25 -9.02 2.83
C GLU A 86 -16.30 -7.93 3.02
N MET A 87 -15.92 -6.79 3.58
CA MET A 87 -16.79 -5.63 3.79
C MET A 87 -17.08 -4.85 2.50
N GLN A 88 -16.48 -5.22 1.36
CA GLN A 88 -16.69 -4.48 0.13
C GLN A 88 -18.10 -4.73 -0.42
N ASP A 89 -18.88 -3.65 -0.52
CA ASP A 89 -20.16 -3.64 -1.21
C ASP A 89 -19.99 -3.19 -2.67
N GLY A 90 -20.57 -3.95 -3.59
CA GLY A 90 -20.46 -3.68 -5.03
C GLY A 90 -19.24 -4.33 -5.70
N PRO A 91 -18.93 -3.94 -6.95
CA PRO A 91 -17.99 -4.67 -7.78
C PRO A 91 -16.54 -4.49 -7.34
N ILE A 92 -15.77 -5.56 -7.44
CA ILE A 92 -14.31 -5.58 -7.27
C ILE A 92 -13.70 -5.78 -8.65
N ALA A 93 -12.61 -5.09 -8.95
CA ALA A 93 -11.80 -5.40 -10.13
C ALA A 93 -10.35 -5.64 -9.75
N VAL A 94 -9.66 -6.39 -10.59
CA VAL A 94 -8.21 -6.53 -10.54
C VAL A 94 -7.59 -6.14 -11.86
N GLY A 95 -6.42 -5.53 -11.79
CA GLY A 95 -5.58 -5.25 -12.94
C GLY A 95 -4.09 -5.45 -12.63
N PRO A 96 -3.21 -5.06 -13.57
CA PRO A 96 -1.78 -5.22 -13.41
C PRO A 96 -1.19 -4.22 -12.41
N CYS A 97 -0.28 -4.68 -11.54
CA CYS A 97 0.47 -3.85 -10.62
C CYS A 97 1.19 -2.73 -11.38
N ARG A 98 0.80 -1.48 -11.14
CA ARG A 98 1.29 -0.30 -11.85
C ARG A 98 2.80 -0.14 -11.77
N CYS A 99 3.39 -0.41 -10.59
CA CYS A 99 4.83 -0.38 -10.37
C CYS A 99 5.57 -1.44 -11.20
N ARG A 100 5.16 -2.71 -11.13
CA ARG A 100 5.81 -3.80 -11.87
C ARG A 100 5.64 -3.63 -13.37
N SER A 101 4.49 -3.15 -13.83
CA SER A 101 4.24 -2.81 -15.24
C SER A 101 5.20 -1.73 -15.74
N ALA A 102 5.60 -0.78 -14.89
CA ALA A 102 6.46 0.33 -15.27
C ALA A 102 7.93 -0.07 -15.52
N HIS A 103 8.48 -0.97 -14.70
CA HIS A 103 9.93 -1.24 -14.69
C HIS A 103 10.34 -2.72 -14.81
N ARG A 104 9.46 -3.68 -14.47
CA ARG A 104 9.69 -5.14 -14.56
C ARG A 104 10.92 -5.67 -13.82
N ALA A 105 11.32 -5.06 -12.70
CA ALA A 105 12.50 -5.45 -11.93
C ALA A 105 12.34 -6.73 -11.08
N CYS A 106 11.16 -7.36 -11.05
CA CYS A 106 10.96 -8.64 -10.36
C CYS A 106 9.92 -9.52 -11.05
N SER A 107 9.95 -10.81 -10.74
CA SER A 107 9.10 -11.85 -11.33
C SER A 107 7.76 -12.07 -10.62
N HIS A 108 7.43 -11.24 -9.63
CA HIS A 108 6.16 -11.35 -8.90
C HIS A 108 4.94 -11.22 -9.84
N PRO A 109 3.81 -11.88 -9.52
CA PRO A 109 2.61 -11.84 -10.34
C PRO A 109 2.17 -10.42 -10.69
N LEU A 110 1.74 -10.20 -11.94
CA LEU A 110 1.38 -8.86 -12.38
C LEU A 110 -0.05 -8.51 -11.98
N GLU A 111 -1.02 -9.39 -12.21
CA GLU A 111 -2.45 -9.16 -11.92
C GLU A 111 -2.74 -9.26 -10.41
N THR A 112 -2.49 -8.15 -9.72
CA THR A 112 -2.52 -8.08 -8.25
C THR A 112 -2.95 -6.71 -7.74
N ASP A 113 -3.37 -5.81 -8.63
CA ASP A 113 -3.83 -4.49 -8.27
C ASP A 113 -5.35 -4.52 -8.07
N ILE A 114 -5.79 -4.71 -6.83
CA ILE A 114 -7.22 -4.89 -6.52
C ILE A 114 -7.83 -3.53 -6.23
N VAL A 115 -8.78 -3.11 -7.06
CA VAL A 115 -9.51 -1.86 -6.90
C VAL A 115 -10.90 -2.15 -6.35
N ILE A 116 -11.32 -1.35 -5.38
CA ILE A 116 -12.62 -1.46 -4.71
C ILE A 116 -13.30 -0.09 -4.65
N ARG A 117 -14.57 -0.06 -4.24
CA ARG A 117 -15.41 1.15 -4.15
C ARG A 117 -15.43 1.95 -5.46
N HIS A 118 -15.24 3.26 -5.39
CA HIS A 118 -15.19 4.15 -6.55
C HIS A 118 -14.00 3.84 -7.46
N GLY A 119 -12.93 3.26 -6.90
CA GLY A 119 -11.74 2.84 -7.65
C GLY A 119 -12.08 1.82 -8.74
N THR A 120 -13.02 0.91 -8.49
CA THR A 120 -13.47 -0.07 -9.49
C THR A 120 -13.95 0.60 -10.78
N GLN A 121 -14.83 1.61 -10.66
CA GLN A 121 -15.37 2.32 -11.82
C GLN A 121 -14.30 3.20 -12.49
N ALA A 122 -13.47 3.88 -11.70
CA ALA A 122 -12.42 4.77 -12.19
C ALA A 122 -11.41 4.01 -13.05
N PHE A 123 -10.85 2.91 -12.52
CA PHE A 123 -9.84 2.12 -13.22
C PHE A 123 -10.42 1.33 -14.39
N LYS A 124 -11.63 0.77 -14.27
CA LYS A 124 -12.32 0.15 -15.41
C LYS A 124 -12.56 1.13 -16.56
N ARG A 125 -12.85 2.40 -16.27
CA ARG A 125 -13.03 3.42 -17.31
C ARG A 125 -11.71 3.85 -17.92
N ALA A 126 -10.67 4.03 -17.10
CA ALA A 126 -9.36 4.47 -17.56
C ALA A 126 -8.62 3.38 -18.35
N PHE A 127 -8.77 2.13 -17.93
CA PHE A 127 -8.07 0.95 -18.43
C PHE A 127 -9.01 -0.24 -18.64
N PRO A 128 -10.00 -0.12 -19.56
CA PRO A 128 -11.06 -1.12 -19.73
C PRO A 128 -10.56 -2.50 -20.16
N LYS A 129 -9.37 -2.57 -20.78
CA LYS A 129 -8.72 -3.82 -21.20
C LYS A 129 -7.85 -4.44 -20.11
N ASP A 130 -7.35 -3.63 -19.18
CA ASP A 130 -6.38 -4.10 -18.18
C ASP A 130 -7.03 -4.53 -16.87
N TYR A 131 -8.22 -4.00 -16.57
CA TYR A 131 -8.96 -4.37 -15.35
C TYR A 131 -10.16 -5.26 -15.69
N ARG A 132 -10.34 -6.35 -14.94
CA ARG A 132 -11.50 -7.25 -15.03
C ARG A 132 -12.23 -7.35 -13.70
N ILE A 133 -13.56 -7.54 -13.76
CA ILE A 133 -14.37 -7.74 -12.56
C ILE A 133 -14.07 -9.13 -12.01
N ILE A 134 -13.94 -9.24 -10.68
CA ILE A 134 -13.66 -10.50 -9.99
C ILE A 134 -14.58 -10.67 -8.78
N SER A 135 -14.70 -11.91 -8.30
CA SER A 135 -15.44 -12.20 -7.07
C SER A 135 -14.64 -11.87 -5.81
N LYS A 136 -15.30 -11.84 -4.64
CA LYS A 136 -14.62 -11.70 -3.35
C LYS A 136 -13.67 -12.86 -3.09
N GLU A 137 -14.06 -14.08 -3.45
CA GLU A 137 -13.27 -15.30 -3.30
C GLU A 137 -11.99 -15.22 -4.12
N GLU A 138 -12.09 -14.76 -5.37
CA GLU A 138 -10.92 -14.56 -6.23
C GLU A 138 -9.99 -13.47 -5.68
N ALA A 139 -10.54 -12.33 -5.23
CA ALA A 139 -9.75 -11.27 -4.61
C ALA A 139 -8.99 -11.77 -3.37
N LYS A 140 -9.65 -12.54 -2.49
CA LYS A 140 -9.01 -13.16 -1.32
C LYS A 140 -7.93 -14.16 -1.71
N ALA A 141 -8.15 -14.95 -2.77
CA ALA A 141 -7.16 -15.90 -3.28
C ALA A 141 -5.90 -15.17 -3.81
N ILE A 142 -6.07 -14.03 -4.48
CA ILE A 142 -4.95 -13.16 -4.91
C ILE A 142 -4.17 -12.63 -3.71
N LEU A 143 -4.85 -12.12 -2.68
CA LEU A 143 -4.20 -11.65 -1.45
C LEU A 143 -3.38 -12.77 -0.78
N GLN A 144 -3.96 -13.95 -0.63
CA GLN A 144 -3.27 -15.11 -0.07
C GLN A 144 -2.06 -15.54 -0.91
N THR A 145 -2.18 -15.48 -2.24
CA THR A 145 -1.09 -15.82 -3.16
C THR A 145 0.06 -14.83 -3.01
N CYS A 146 -0.22 -13.54 -3.07
CA CYS A 146 0.79 -12.50 -2.82
C CYS A 146 1.46 -12.70 -1.46
N ARG A 147 0.69 -13.12 -0.45
CA ARG A 147 1.24 -13.39 0.87
C ARG A 147 2.23 -14.56 0.90
N ARG A 148 1.95 -15.65 0.17
CA ARG A 148 2.86 -16.80 0.04
C ARG A 148 4.15 -16.41 -0.68
N GLU A 149 4.06 -15.49 -1.64
CA GLU A 149 5.20 -14.86 -2.33
C GLU A 149 5.95 -13.83 -1.46
N ARG A 150 5.74 -13.82 -0.13
CA ARG A 150 6.36 -12.90 0.84
C ARG A 150 6.10 -11.41 0.55
N MET A 151 5.06 -11.11 -0.22
CA MET A 151 4.58 -9.74 -0.44
C MET A 151 3.78 -9.27 0.79
N PHE A 152 3.57 -7.96 0.88
CA PHE A 152 2.71 -7.34 1.88
C PHE A 152 1.67 -6.44 1.22
N HIS A 153 0.54 -6.26 1.89
CA HIS A 153 -0.54 -5.45 1.35
C HIS A 153 -0.36 -4.00 1.78
N MET A 154 -0.67 -3.08 0.88
CA MET A 154 -0.82 -1.67 1.19
C MET A 154 -2.17 -1.21 0.65
N VAL A 155 -2.98 -0.64 1.54
CA VAL A 155 -4.22 0.02 1.15
C VAL A 155 -3.86 1.45 0.83
N PHE A 156 -3.96 1.82 -0.44
CA PHE A 156 -3.79 3.19 -0.89
C PHE A 156 -5.14 3.87 -0.94
N VAL A 157 -5.17 5.08 -0.40
CA VAL A 157 -6.17 6.08 -0.73
C VAL A 157 -5.49 6.97 -1.76
N HIS A 158 -5.82 6.79 -3.04
CA HIS A 158 -5.13 7.48 -4.11
C HIS A 158 -5.70 8.90 -4.35
N CYS A 159 -4.76 9.85 -4.51
CA CYS A 159 -4.79 11.02 -5.41
C CYS A 159 -5.55 12.32 -5.00
N PRO A 160 -5.12 13.50 -5.55
CA PRO A 160 -5.29 14.89 -5.05
C PRO A 160 -6.70 15.48 -5.03
N ALA A 161 -7.70 14.65 -5.25
CA ALA A 161 -9.09 15.00 -5.05
C ALA A 161 -9.53 14.37 -3.74
N HIS A 162 -9.28 15.06 -2.63
CA HIS A 162 -9.67 14.80 -1.23
C HIS A 162 -11.21 14.60 -1.02
N ASP A 163 -11.88 13.84 -1.88
CA ASP A 163 -13.35 13.72 -1.89
C ASP A 163 -13.83 12.35 -2.40
N LEU A 164 -12.94 11.43 -2.80
CA LEU A 164 -13.34 10.17 -3.41
C LEU A 164 -12.75 8.99 -2.63
N GLU A 165 -13.65 8.15 -2.12
CA GLU A 165 -13.40 6.85 -1.48
C GLU A 165 -12.77 5.82 -2.45
N GLU A 166 -11.64 6.16 -3.07
CA GLU A 166 -10.91 5.31 -4.01
C GLU A 166 -9.86 4.51 -3.24
N TYR A 167 -10.16 3.24 -2.97
CA TYR A 167 -9.23 2.34 -2.30
C TYR A 167 -8.67 1.36 -3.31
N VAL A 168 -7.34 1.25 -3.29
CA VAL A 168 -6.61 0.21 -3.99
C VAL A 168 -5.92 -0.65 -2.95
N VAL A 169 -6.21 -1.94 -2.97
CA VAL A 169 -5.49 -2.95 -2.18
C VAL A 169 -4.31 -3.43 -3.04
N CYS A 170 -3.21 -2.69 -2.95
CA CYS A 170 -1.97 -3.01 -3.62
C CYS A 170 -1.26 -4.18 -2.94
N ASN A 171 -0.68 -5.06 -3.74
CA ASN A 171 0.15 -6.17 -3.28
C ASN A 171 1.62 -5.86 -3.60
N CYS A 172 2.34 -5.40 -2.58
CA CYS A 172 3.64 -4.77 -2.70
C CYS A 172 4.78 -5.73 -2.33
N CYS A 173 5.88 -5.65 -3.07
CA CYS A 173 7.12 -6.39 -2.81
C CYS A 173 8.24 -5.41 -2.46
N THR A 174 9.28 -5.92 -1.80
CA THR A 174 10.48 -5.14 -1.46
C THR A 174 11.36 -4.83 -2.67
N ASP A 175 11.21 -5.56 -3.76
CA ASP A 175 12.12 -5.48 -4.92
C ASP A 175 11.69 -4.42 -5.94
N GLY A 176 10.41 -4.07 -5.97
CA GLY A 176 9.85 -3.28 -7.07
C GLY A 176 8.69 -2.38 -6.73
N CYS A 177 8.22 -2.34 -5.47
CA CYS A 177 7.16 -1.41 -5.10
C CYS A 177 7.73 0.01 -4.99
N VAL A 178 7.35 0.90 -5.90
CA VAL A 178 7.91 2.26 -5.97
C VAL A 178 7.56 3.10 -4.73
N PRO A 179 6.31 3.14 -4.21
CA PRO A 179 6.02 3.87 -2.98
C PRO A 179 6.84 3.39 -1.77
N TYR A 180 7.03 2.07 -1.64
CA TYR A 180 7.87 1.50 -0.59
C TYR A 180 9.34 1.92 -0.76
N LEU A 181 9.90 1.76 -1.96
CA LEU A 181 11.29 2.13 -2.25
C LEU A 181 11.53 3.63 -2.07
N ALA A 182 10.58 4.47 -2.49
CA ALA A 182 10.62 5.91 -2.28
C ALA A 182 10.62 6.25 -0.78
N ASN A 183 9.77 5.61 0.03
CA ASN A 183 9.81 5.76 1.49
C ASN A 183 11.15 5.32 2.08
N ARG A 184 11.68 4.16 1.67
CA ARG A 184 12.98 3.69 2.18
C ARG A 184 14.13 4.63 1.79
N PHE A 185 14.04 5.24 0.62
CA PHE A 185 15.07 6.14 0.10
C PHE A 185 15.01 7.55 0.73
N PHE A 186 13.82 8.15 0.84
CA PHE A 186 13.63 9.52 1.34
C PHE A 186 13.30 9.61 2.84
N GLY A 187 12.90 8.50 3.45
CA GLY A 187 12.42 8.42 4.83
C GLY A 187 10.99 8.93 5.01
N GLN A 188 10.46 8.79 6.22
CA GLN A 188 9.11 9.23 6.57
C GLN A 188 8.90 10.75 6.41
N ASP A 189 9.93 11.58 6.55
CA ASP A 189 9.79 13.03 6.31
C ASP A 189 9.79 13.42 4.82
N GLY A 190 10.19 12.49 3.96
CA GLY A 190 10.32 12.73 2.52
C GLY A 190 9.20 12.10 1.72
N PHE A 191 8.89 10.82 1.96
CA PHE A 191 7.77 10.14 1.32
C PHE A 191 7.01 9.38 2.40
N SER A 192 6.05 10.04 3.04
CA SER A 192 5.38 9.51 4.22
C SER A 192 4.43 8.36 3.86
N LEU A 193 4.46 7.30 4.64
CA LEU A 193 3.45 6.24 4.63
C LEU A 193 2.76 6.24 5.98
N ILE A 194 1.46 5.94 5.98
CA ILE A 194 0.67 5.94 7.21
C ILE A 194 0.95 4.64 7.95
N LYS A 195 1.23 4.74 9.25
CA LYS A 195 1.45 3.58 10.11
C LYS A 195 0.16 2.76 10.22
N GLY A 196 0.25 1.46 9.97
CA GLY A 196 -0.91 0.56 9.97
C GLY A 196 -1.56 0.35 11.34
N GLU A 197 -2.70 -0.34 11.32
CA GLU A 197 -3.53 -0.64 12.51
C GLU A 197 -2.89 -1.64 13.48
N TYR A 198 -1.87 -2.37 13.02
CA TYR A 198 -1.28 -3.49 13.74
C TYR A 198 0.16 -3.21 14.17
N GLU A 199 0.57 -3.84 15.27
CA GLU A 199 1.96 -3.90 15.71
C GLU A 199 2.40 -5.33 15.94
N ALA A 200 3.68 -5.58 15.69
CA ALA A 200 4.23 -6.91 15.78
C ALA A 200 4.82 -7.18 17.17
N TYR A 201 4.68 -8.41 17.65
CA TYR A 201 5.25 -8.88 18.90
C TYR A 201 5.83 -10.30 18.72
N VAL A 202 6.45 -10.85 19.79
CA VAL A 202 7.06 -12.18 19.77
C VAL A 202 6.68 -12.98 21.02
N GLU A 203 6.19 -14.20 20.80
CA GLU A 203 6.00 -15.20 21.86
C GLU A 203 7.35 -15.85 22.15
N ARG A 204 7.94 -15.53 23.31
CA ARG A 204 9.33 -15.91 23.62
C ARG A 204 9.49 -17.40 23.81
N ASP A 205 8.50 -18.07 24.40
CA ASP A 205 8.57 -19.49 24.78
C ASP A 205 8.70 -20.42 23.58
N VAL A 206 8.19 -20.01 22.42
CA VAL A 206 8.27 -20.77 21.17
C VAL A 206 9.24 -20.15 20.16
N CYS A 207 9.98 -19.10 20.56
CA CYS A 207 10.94 -18.42 19.70
C CYS A 207 12.30 -19.13 19.73
N ARG A 208 12.73 -19.66 18.59
CA ARG A 208 14.07 -20.27 18.43
C ARG A 208 15.18 -19.30 17.99
N LEU A 209 14.91 -17.99 17.98
CA LEU A 209 15.86 -16.93 17.56
C LEU A 209 16.52 -17.15 16.18
N CYS A 210 15.81 -17.74 15.21
CA CYS A 210 16.36 -18.07 13.88
C CYS A 210 16.59 -16.90 12.92
N GLY A 211 16.13 -15.68 13.23
CA GLY A 211 16.36 -14.51 12.38
C GLY A 211 15.43 -14.32 11.17
N GLU A 212 14.66 -15.33 10.75
CA GLU A 212 13.82 -15.22 9.52
C GLU A 212 12.86 -14.02 9.51
N CYS A 213 12.31 -13.65 10.67
CA CYS A 213 11.42 -12.49 10.81
C CYS A 213 12.16 -11.14 10.82
N VAL A 214 13.47 -11.13 11.10
CA VAL A 214 14.36 -9.98 10.98
C VAL A 214 14.60 -9.72 9.50
N ASP A 215 15.06 -10.74 8.77
CA ASP A 215 15.38 -10.64 7.35
C ASP A 215 14.17 -10.27 6.48
N ALA A 216 12.99 -10.74 6.88
CA ALA A 216 11.75 -10.42 6.18
C ALA A 216 11.14 -9.07 6.55
N CYS A 217 11.72 -8.28 7.46
CA CYS A 217 11.11 -7.03 7.89
C CYS A 217 11.43 -5.90 6.89
N PRO A 218 10.46 -5.40 6.11
CA PRO A 218 10.73 -4.33 5.13
C PRO A 218 11.03 -2.97 5.79
N TRP A 219 10.83 -2.86 7.10
CA TRP A 219 10.96 -1.61 7.85
C TRP A 219 12.12 -1.61 8.83
N ASP A 220 12.98 -2.63 8.79
CA ASP A 220 14.12 -2.79 9.71
C ASP A 220 13.71 -2.68 11.21
N ALA A 221 12.46 -3.03 11.51
CA ALA A 221 11.87 -2.86 12.83
C ALA A 221 12.26 -3.96 13.81
N ARG A 222 13.04 -4.96 13.38
CA ARG A 222 13.41 -6.15 14.17
C ARG A 222 14.93 -6.31 14.14
N ARG A 223 15.52 -6.69 15.27
CA ARG A 223 16.95 -7.05 15.36
C ARG A 223 17.19 -8.10 16.43
N ILE A 224 18.16 -8.97 16.22
CA ILE A 224 18.65 -9.89 17.27
C ILE A 224 19.94 -9.32 17.84
N ALA A 225 20.01 -9.18 19.16
CA ALA A 225 21.23 -8.80 19.86
C ALA A 225 21.24 -9.44 21.26
N ASN A 226 22.42 -9.75 21.80
CA ASN A 226 22.57 -10.28 23.16
C ASN A 226 21.62 -11.46 23.46
N GLY A 227 21.47 -12.38 22.49
CA GLY A 227 20.59 -13.55 22.62
C GLY A 227 19.09 -13.22 22.72
N ARG A 228 18.64 -12.04 22.29
CA ARG A 228 17.24 -11.60 22.35
C ARG A 228 16.79 -10.94 21.05
N LEU A 229 15.53 -11.14 20.71
CA LEU A 229 14.85 -10.41 19.63
C LEU A 229 14.29 -9.10 20.18
N TYR A 230 14.66 -7.99 19.57
CA TYR A 230 14.13 -6.66 19.83
C TYR A 230 13.23 -6.22 18.67
N ILE A 231 12.14 -5.53 19.01
CA ILE A 231 11.21 -4.93 18.04
C ILE A 231 11.13 -3.43 18.35
N ASN A 232 11.48 -2.60 17.38
CA ASN A 232 11.26 -1.16 17.46
C ASN A 232 9.81 -0.86 17.05
N ALA A 233 8.97 -0.48 18.01
CA ALA A 233 7.57 -0.19 17.78
C ALA A 233 7.39 1.01 16.83
N ASP A 234 8.27 2.01 16.88
CA ASP A 234 8.18 3.22 16.06
C ASP A 234 8.44 2.92 14.58
N SER A 235 9.40 2.03 14.29
CA SER A 235 9.68 1.58 12.93
C SER A 235 8.68 0.53 12.42
N CYS A 236 7.93 -0.14 13.30
CA CYS A 236 6.99 -1.17 12.89
C CYS A 236 5.74 -0.56 12.21
N MET A 237 5.62 -0.73 10.89
CA MET A 237 4.46 -0.21 10.14
C MET A 237 3.24 -1.14 10.10
N GLY A 238 3.30 -2.32 10.71
CA GLY A 238 2.13 -3.21 10.83
C GLY A 238 1.84 -4.16 9.66
N CYS A 239 2.73 -4.29 8.67
CA CYS A 239 2.52 -5.11 7.47
C CYS A 239 2.33 -6.63 7.71
N GLY A 240 2.69 -7.14 8.90
CA GLY A 240 2.53 -8.54 9.26
C GLY A 240 3.50 -9.53 8.63
N LEU A 241 4.45 -9.13 7.75
CA LEU A 241 5.40 -10.04 7.07
C LEU A 241 6.07 -11.05 8.00
N CYS A 242 6.57 -10.57 9.14
CA CYS A 242 7.13 -11.38 10.22
C CYS A 242 6.28 -12.58 10.68
N LYS A 243 4.94 -12.46 10.75
CA LYS A 243 4.05 -13.54 11.21
C LYS A 243 4.07 -14.76 10.28
N ILE A 244 4.14 -14.53 8.97
CA ILE A 244 4.05 -15.60 7.96
C ILE A 244 5.38 -16.32 7.79
N VAL A 245 6.48 -15.58 7.89
CA VAL A 245 7.81 -16.17 7.70
C VAL A 245 8.33 -16.88 8.95
N CYS A 246 7.59 -16.86 10.06
CA CYS A 246 8.07 -17.44 11.31
C CYS A 246 7.72 -18.94 11.38
N PRO A 247 8.71 -19.84 11.32
CA PRO A 247 8.44 -21.28 11.23
C PRO A 247 7.83 -21.87 12.51
N THR A 248 8.09 -21.27 13.67
CA THR A 248 7.52 -21.70 14.96
C THR A 248 6.24 -20.96 15.31
N GLY A 249 5.83 -19.98 14.49
CA GLY A 249 4.76 -19.06 14.84
C GLY A 249 5.11 -18.08 15.97
N ALA A 250 6.34 -18.00 16.46
CA ALA A 250 6.66 -17.04 17.53
C ALA A 250 6.36 -15.58 17.17
N ALA A 251 6.52 -15.18 15.91
CA ALA A 251 6.18 -13.82 15.47
C ALA A 251 4.66 -13.67 15.30
N ARG A 252 4.09 -12.67 15.97
CA ARG A 252 2.66 -12.36 15.97
C ARG A 252 2.43 -10.89 15.69
N ILE A 253 1.17 -10.54 15.44
CA ILE A 253 0.69 -9.17 15.32
C ILE A 253 -0.58 -9.00 16.13
N LYS A 254 -0.79 -7.79 16.65
CA LYS A 254 -2.03 -7.39 17.33
C LYS A 254 -2.50 -6.04 16.80
N ARG A 255 -3.81 -5.85 16.71
CA ARG A 255 -4.39 -4.53 16.40
C ARG A 255 -4.14 -3.63 17.61
N VAL A 256 -3.59 -2.44 17.38
CA VAL A 256 -3.26 -1.47 18.44
C VAL A 256 -3.89 -0.09 18.21
N ARG A 257 -4.46 0.13 17.02
CA ARG A 257 -5.15 1.37 16.66
C ARG A 257 -6.20 1.09 15.59
N THR A 258 -7.10 2.03 15.43
CA THR A 258 -8.06 2.09 14.32
C THR A 258 -7.69 3.28 13.46
N ILE A 259 -7.70 3.11 12.14
CA ILE A 259 -7.51 4.23 11.22
C ILE A 259 -8.88 4.83 10.92
N ASP A 260 -9.03 6.12 11.17
CA ASP A 260 -10.18 6.90 10.69
C ASP A 260 -9.96 7.24 9.23
N TRP A 261 -10.45 6.37 8.36
CA TRP A 261 -10.35 6.54 6.92
C TRP A 261 -11.15 7.73 6.39
N ALA A 262 -12.18 8.19 7.12
CA ALA A 262 -12.94 9.38 6.75
C ALA A 262 -12.13 10.64 7.06
N ALA A 263 -11.45 10.69 8.20
CA ALA A 263 -10.54 11.78 8.53
C ALA A 263 -9.31 11.88 7.60
N LEU A 264 -8.87 10.75 7.03
CA LEU A 264 -7.81 10.73 6.01
C LEU A 264 -8.29 11.17 4.62
N ALA A 265 -9.60 11.13 4.37
CA ALA A 265 -10.19 11.48 3.09
C ALA A 265 -10.62 12.96 2.99
N GLY A 266 -10.67 13.69 4.12
CA GLY A 266 -10.97 15.14 4.19
C GLY A 266 -9.76 16.04 4.01
#